data_AF-A0A6I6JAI3-F1
#
_entry.id   AF-A0A6I6JAI3-F1
#
_cell.length_a   1.000
_cell.length_b   1.000
_cell.length_c   1.000
_cell.angle_alpha   90.00
_cell.angle_beta   90.00
_cell.angle_gamma   90.00
#
_symmetry.space_group_name_H-M   'P 1'
#
loop_
_entity.id
_entity.type
_entity.pdbx_description
1 polymer ?
#
loop_
_entity_poly.entity_id
_entity_poly.type
_entity_poly.pdbx_seq_one_letter_code
_entity_poly.pdbx_strand_id
1 'polypeptide(L)'
;MAGKWRLTITRDFSASHQLRNYGGKCENMHGHNFGVEVAVEGDKLDDKVHYLMDFKELKRHTDSVLDRLDHKHLNEVECFTEANPSSENIARFIYRELKGMLPENVRLVEVSVSEKASSKATYWEE
;
A
#
# COMPACT_ATOMS: atom_id res chain seq x y z
N MET A 1 23.52 17.90 11.29
CA MET A 1 22.89 16.93 10.37
C MET A 1 21.50 17.44 10.06
N ALA A 2 21.10 17.51 8.79
CA ALA A 2 19.72 17.82 8.45
C ALA A 2 18.82 16.67 8.90
N GLY A 3 17.77 16.95 9.67
CA GLY A 3 16.78 15.96 10.08
C GLY A 3 15.89 15.56 8.91
N LYS A 4 15.19 14.42 9.03
CA LYS A 4 14.14 14.01 8.11
C LYS A 4 12.82 13.87 8.86
N TRP A 5 11.72 14.16 8.18
CA TRP A 5 10.38 13.91 8.67
C TRP A 5 9.80 12.69 7.94
N ARG A 6 9.06 11.88 8.68
CA ARG A 6 8.29 10.75 8.15
C ARG A 6 6.82 10.96 8.45
N LEU A 7 5.98 10.78 7.43
CA LEU A 7 4.54 10.75 7.54
C LEU A 7 4.08 9.31 7.28
N THR A 8 3.17 8.81 8.11
CA THR A 8 2.54 7.50 7.89
C THR A 8 1.03 7.67 7.92
N ILE A 9 0.35 7.07 6.95
CA ILE A 9 -1.11 6.92 6.96
C ILE A 9 -1.47 5.44 7.00
N THR A 10 -2.64 5.15 7.58
CA THR A 10 -3.28 3.84 7.52
C THR A 10 -4.59 3.97 6.77
N ARG A 11 -4.84 3.03 5.86
CA ARG A 11 -6.08 2.83 5.09
C ARG A 11 -6.45 1.35 5.08
N ASP A 12 -7.59 1.03 4.51
CA ASP A 12 -8.06 -0.33 4.36
C ASP A 12 -8.88 -0.49 3.08
N PHE A 13 -9.00 -1.73 2.62
CA PHE A 13 -9.91 -2.14 1.55
C PHE A 13 -10.38 -3.58 1.81
N SER A 14 -11.55 -3.95 1.30
CA SER A 14 -12.11 -5.29 1.47
C SER A 14 -12.03 -6.05 0.16
N ALA A 15 -11.43 -7.24 0.14
CA ALA A 15 -11.36 -8.03 -1.09
C ALA A 15 -11.33 -9.54 -0.81
N SER A 16 -11.72 -10.33 -1.81
CA SER A 16 -11.55 -11.77 -1.80
C SER A 16 -10.34 -12.20 -2.63
N HIS A 17 -9.70 -13.31 -2.25
CA HIS A 17 -8.59 -13.87 -3.01
C HIS A 17 -8.43 -15.38 -2.78
N GLN A 18 -7.52 -15.97 -3.56
CA GLN A 18 -7.03 -17.34 -3.48
C GLN A 18 -5.54 -17.33 -3.78
N LEU A 19 -4.76 -18.14 -3.06
CA LEU A 19 -3.34 -18.35 -3.35
C LEU A 19 -3.18 -19.63 -4.17
N ARG A 20 -2.69 -19.50 -5.41
CA ARG A 20 -2.43 -20.63 -6.30
C ARG A 20 -1.21 -21.40 -5.80
N ASN A 21 -1.28 -22.73 -5.79
CA ASN A 21 -0.18 -23.64 -5.39
C ASN A 21 0.31 -23.44 -3.95
N TYR A 22 -0.56 -23.03 -3.04
CA TYR A 22 -0.22 -22.80 -1.63
C TYR A 22 -0.22 -24.10 -0.81
N GLY A 23 -0.92 -25.15 -1.25
CA GLY A 23 -1.00 -26.45 -0.56
C GLY A 23 -1.72 -26.41 0.79
N GLY A 24 -2.63 -25.45 0.99
CA GLY A 24 -3.29 -25.23 2.27
C GLY A 24 -4.61 -24.47 2.15
N LYS A 25 -5.20 -24.07 3.29
CA LYS A 25 -6.56 -23.48 3.33
C LYS A 25 -6.71 -22.21 2.47
N CYS A 26 -5.63 -21.44 2.27
CA CYS A 26 -5.62 -20.22 1.48
C CYS A 26 -5.75 -20.47 -0.04
N GLU A 27 -5.73 -21.72 -0.52
CA GLU A 27 -6.12 -22.05 -1.89
C GLU A 27 -7.62 -21.90 -2.12
N ASN A 28 -8.43 -22.05 -1.06
CA ASN A 28 -9.87 -21.82 -1.16
C ASN A 28 -10.17 -20.33 -1.26
N MET A 29 -11.30 -19.99 -1.92
CA MET A 29 -11.80 -18.63 -1.93
C MET A 29 -12.07 -18.15 -0.50
N HIS A 30 -11.45 -17.04 -0.15
CA HIS A 30 -11.68 -16.36 1.13
C HIS A 30 -11.45 -14.85 0.92
N GLY A 31 -11.57 -14.07 1.98
CA GLY A 31 -11.34 -12.63 1.90
C GLY A 31 -10.93 -12.03 3.22
N HIS A 32 -10.45 -10.80 3.15
CA HIS A 32 -9.96 -10.03 4.28
C HIS A 32 -10.37 -8.57 4.14
N ASN A 33 -10.40 -7.89 5.27
CA ASN A 33 -10.32 -6.44 5.32
C ASN A 33 -8.82 -6.12 5.44
N PHE A 34 -8.19 -5.86 4.30
CA PHE A 34 -6.75 -5.62 4.22
C PHE A 34 -6.43 -4.26 4.81
N GLY A 35 -5.56 -4.21 5.82
CA GLY A 35 -4.97 -2.96 6.29
C GLY A 35 -3.78 -2.56 5.42
N VAL A 36 -3.64 -1.27 5.13
CA VAL A 36 -2.56 -0.71 4.31
C VAL A 36 -1.91 0.45 5.05
N GLU A 37 -0.61 0.38 5.30
CA GLU A 37 0.19 1.49 5.82
C GLU A 37 1.09 2.02 4.71
N VAL A 38 1.10 3.34 4.51
CA VAL A 38 1.97 4.03 3.54
C VAL A 38 2.82 5.02 4.30
N ALA A 39 4.14 4.89 4.19
CA ALA A 39 5.09 5.82 4.80
C ALA A 39 5.85 6.60 3.72
N VAL A 40 5.94 7.91 3.90
CA VAL A 40 6.71 8.82 3.05
C VAL A 40 7.67 9.66 3.88
N GLU A 41 8.75 10.13 3.27
CA GLU A 41 9.80 10.92 3.92
C GLU A 41 10.21 12.13 3.10
N GLY A 42 10.71 13.15 3.79
CA GLY A 42 11.39 14.29 3.18
C GLY A 42 12.21 15.04 4.21
N ASP A 43 13.05 15.95 3.73
CA ASP A 43 14.02 16.72 4.52
C ASP A 43 13.75 18.22 4.50
N LYS A 44 12.63 18.64 3.90
CA LYS A 44 12.16 20.02 3.86
C LYS A 44 10.66 20.08 4.13
N LEU A 45 10.26 21.01 4.99
CA LEU A 45 8.88 21.39 5.21
C LEU A 45 8.54 22.61 4.34
N ASP A 46 7.26 22.76 4.00
CA ASP A 46 6.74 23.98 3.38
C ASP A 46 7.03 25.22 4.25
N ASP A 47 7.43 26.32 3.61
CA ASP A 47 7.89 27.53 4.31
C ASP A 47 6.73 28.37 4.88
N LYS A 48 5.48 28.10 4.50
CA LYS A 48 4.29 28.84 4.95
C LYS A 48 3.48 28.10 6.01
N VAL A 49 3.24 26.81 5.80
CA VAL A 49 2.40 25.98 6.69
C VAL A 49 3.20 24.96 7.50
N HIS A 50 4.49 24.78 7.20
CA HIS A 50 5.41 23.94 7.98
C HIS A 50 5.01 22.45 8.07
N TYR A 51 4.56 21.87 6.96
CA TYR A 51 4.34 20.42 6.81
C TYR A 51 5.20 19.82 5.69
N LEU A 52 5.30 18.50 5.63
CA LEU A 52 6.02 17.82 4.53
C LEU A 52 5.09 17.58 3.32
N MET A 53 3.87 17.11 3.60
CA MET A 53 2.82 16.82 2.62
C MET A 53 1.46 16.84 3.34
N ASP A 54 0.39 17.23 2.66
CA ASP A 54 -0.96 17.13 3.22
C ASP A 54 -1.39 15.65 3.33
N PHE A 55 -1.80 15.22 4.52
CA PHE A 55 -2.33 13.87 4.75
C PHE A 55 -3.55 13.55 3.88
N LYS A 56 -4.40 14.53 3.54
CA LYS A 56 -5.55 14.34 2.65
C LYS A 56 -5.09 14.00 1.24
N GLU A 57 -4.00 14.61 0.78
CA GLU A 57 -3.45 14.33 -0.53
C GLU A 57 -2.83 12.93 -0.57
N LEU A 58 -2.02 12.56 0.43
CA LEU A 58 -1.46 11.21 0.52
C LEU A 58 -2.57 10.15 0.58
N LYS A 59 -3.61 10.40 1.37
CA LYS A 59 -4.80 9.53 1.43
C LYS A 59 -5.52 9.44 0.08
N ARG A 60 -5.70 10.54 -0.64
CA ARG A 60 -6.38 10.55 -1.95
C ARG A 60 -5.61 9.74 -2.99
N HIS A 61 -4.28 9.87 -3.04
CA HIS A 61 -3.45 9.08 -3.93
C HIS A 61 -3.54 7.60 -3.57
N THR A 62 -3.39 7.25 -2.29
CA THR A 62 -3.57 5.88 -1.79
C THR A 62 -4.94 5.31 -2.16
N ASP A 63 -6.02 6.04 -1.91
CA ASP A 63 -7.38 5.59 -2.22
C ASP A 63 -7.58 5.30 -3.70
N SER A 64 -7.05 6.15 -4.58
CA SER A 64 -7.15 5.93 -6.03
C SER A 64 -6.50 4.62 -6.50
N VAL A 65 -5.46 4.16 -5.79
CA VAL A 65 -4.83 2.86 -6.01
C VAL A 65 -5.66 1.73 -5.39
N LEU A 66 -6.15 1.93 -4.17
CA LEU A 66 -6.96 0.93 -3.45
C LEU A 66 -8.33 0.68 -4.10
N ASP A 67 -8.96 1.68 -4.73
CA ASP A 67 -10.22 1.55 -5.48
C ASP A 67 -10.12 0.53 -6.63
N ARG A 68 -8.90 0.25 -7.11
CA ARG A 68 -8.66 -0.80 -8.10
C ARG A 68 -8.78 -2.20 -7.52
N LEU A 69 -8.69 -2.33 -6.20
CA LEU A 69 -8.68 -3.60 -5.44
C LEU A 69 -9.95 -3.78 -4.58
N ASP A 70 -10.54 -2.68 -4.11
CA ASP A 70 -11.64 -2.69 -3.17
C ASP A 70 -12.92 -3.34 -3.74
N HIS A 71 -13.57 -4.15 -2.92
CA HIS A 71 -14.76 -4.96 -3.23
C HIS A 71 -14.61 -5.87 -4.46
N LYS A 72 -13.39 -6.35 -4.76
CA LYS A 72 -13.13 -7.25 -5.89
C LYS A 72 -12.64 -8.64 -5.49
N HIS A 73 -12.67 -9.54 -6.46
CA HIS A 73 -11.89 -10.77 -6.42
C HIS A 73 -10.49 -10.50 -6.99
N LEU A 74 -9.46 -10.51 -6.14
CA LEU A 74 -8.12 -10.06 -6.52
C LEU A 74 -7.51 -10.89 -7.64
N ASN A 75 -7.80 -12.19 -7.71
CA ASN A 75 -7.28 -13.07 -8.76
C ASN A 75 -7.76 -12.69 -10.19
N GLU A 76 -8.81 -11.87 -10.31
CA GLU A 76 -9.34 -11.35 -11.58
C GLU A 76 -8.85 -9.94 -11.90
N VAL A 77 -8.12 -9.30 -10.98
CA VAL A 77 -7.51 -7.99 -11.23
C VAL A 77 -6.24 -8.20 -12.05
N GLU A 78 -6.06 -7.40 -13.11
CA GLU A 78 -4.98 -7.54 -14.10
C GLU A 78 -3.58 -7.74 -13.49
N CYS A 79 -3.25 -7.07 -12.39
CA CYS A 79 -1.94 -7.22 -11.73
C CYS A 79 -1.74 -8.55 -10.99
N PHE A 80 -2.78 -9.38 -10.83
CA PHE A 80 -2.80 -10.65 -10.10
C PHE A 80 -3.41 -11.83 -10.90
N THR A 81 -3.61 -11.66 -12.21
CA THR A 81 -4.02 -12.78 -13.08
C THR A 81 -2.93 -13.85 -13.12
N GLU A 82 -1.67 -13.43 -13.18
CA GLU A 82 -0.51 -14.33 -13.15
C GLU A 82 0.16 -14.40 -11.77
N ALA A 83 0.27 -13.27 -11.06
CA ALA A 83 0.86 -13.22 -9.73
C ALA A 83 -0.17 -13.61 -8.66
N ASN A 84 0.28 -14.32 -7.61
CA ASN A 84 -0.59 -14.55 -6.45
C ASN A 84 -0.88 -13.23 -5.72
N PRO A 85 -2.14 -12.94 -5.36
CA PRO A 85 -2.51 -11.77 -4.56
C PRO A 85 -2.18 -11.97 -3.08
N SER A 86 -0.91 -12.28 -2.76
CA SER A 86 -0.42 -12.34 -1.38
C SER A 86 -0.19 -10.94 -0.81
N SER A 87 -0.12 -10.81 0.51
CA SER A 87 0.18 -9.53 1.18
C SER A 87 1.45 -8.85 0.62
N GLU A 88 2.50 -9.61 0.30
CA GLU A 88 3.75 -9.10 -0.31
C GLU A 88 3.51 -8.52 -1.72
N ASN A 89 2.79 -9.24 -2.57
CA ASN A 89 2.54 -8.78 -3.94
C ASN A 89 1.55 -7.61 -3.97
N ILE A 90 0.59 -7.56 -3.05
CA ILE A 90 -0.30 -6.41 -2.86
C ILE A 90 0.52 -5.19 -2.41
N ALA A 91 1.40 -5.33 -1.40
CA ALA A 91 2.26 -4.25 -0.95
C ALA A 91 3.15 -3.71 -2.09
N ARG A 92 3.74 -4.61 -2.88
CA ARG A 92 4.55 -4.24 -4.05
C ARG A 92 3.75 -3.50 -5.12
N PHE A 93 2.54 -3.97 -5.42
CA PHE A 93 1.66 -3.32 -6.39
C PHE A 93 1.34 -1.89 -5.92
N ILE A 94 0.85 -1.72 -4.68
CA ILE A 94 0.50 -0.41 -4.14
C ILE A 94 1.72 0.53 -4.13
N TYR A 95 2.89 0.03 -3.71
CA TYR A 95 4.13 0.82 -3.71
C TYR A 95 4.46 1.35 -5.11
N ARG A 96 4.43 0.49 -6.13
CA ARG A 96 4.80 0.87 -7.50
C ARG A 96 3.85 1.87 -8.12
N GLU A 97 2.55 1.71 -7.88
CA GLU A 97 1.54 2.67 -8.34
C GLU A 97 1.71 4.04 -7.65
N LEU A 98 1.96 4.06 -6.34
CA LEU A 98 2.13 5.31 -5.58
C LEU A 98 3.43 6.05 -5.87
N LYS A 99 4.51 5.33 -6.19
CA LYS A 99 5.84 5.93 -6.43
C LYS A 99 5.81 7.03 -7.50
N GLY A 100 4.92 6.93 -8.49
CA GLY A 100 4.75 7.93 -9.56
C GLY A 100 3.81 9.09 -9.24
N MET A 101 3.20 9.13 -8.05
CA MET A 101 2.14 10.09 -7.70
C MET A 101 2.58 11.14 -6.66
N LEU A 102 3.78 11.02 -6.10
CA LEU A 102 4.26 11.88 -5.01
C LEU A 102 4.99 13.13 -5.52
N PRO A 103 4.96 14.24 -4.77
CA PRO A 103 5.77 15.42 -5.06
C PRO A 103 7.28 15.12 -5.05
N GLU A 104 8.07 15.90 -5.80
CA GLU A 104 9.53 15.68 -5.93
C GLU A 104 10.30 15.71 -4.60
N ASN A 105 9.85 16.51 -3.63
CA ASN A 105 10.48 16.62 -2.30
C ASN A 105 10.01 15.54 -1.30
N VAL A 106 9.19 14.58 -1.75
CA VAL A 106 8.62 13.52 -0.92
C VAL A 106 8.96 12.17 -1.53
N ARG A 107 9.68 11.35 -0.78
CA ARG A 107 10.06 9.99 -1.17
C ARG A 107 9.11 8.98 -0.54
N LEU A 108 8.58 8.05 -1.34
CA LEU A 108 7.91 6.85 -0.83
C LEU A 108 8.94 5.96 -0.12
N VAL A 109 8.72 5.67 1.16
CA VAL A 109 9.64 4.85 1.97
C VAL A 109 9.27 3.39 1.83
N GLU A 110 8.06 3.04 2.23
CA GLU A 110 7.58 1.66 2.30
C GLU A 110 6.06 1.62 2.26
N VAL A 111 5.53 0.49 1.81
CA VAL A 111 4.10 0.15 1.92
C VAL A 111 3.99 -1.17 2.66
N SER A 112 3.13 -1.22 3.67
CA SER A 112 2.80 -2.46 4.39
C SER A 112 1.35 -2.86 4.18
N VAL A 113 1.09 -4.15 4.05
CA VAL A 113 -0.25 -4.74 3.92
C VAL A 113 -0.46 -5.82 4.97
N SER A 114 -1.61 -5.81 5.62
CA SER A 114 -2.00 -6.78 6.64
C SER A 114 -3.35 -7.42 6.33
N GLU A 115 -3.41 -8.76 6.35
CA GLU A 115 -4.68 -9.51 6.29
C GLU A 115 -5.40 -9.53 7.65
N LYS A 116 -4.63 -9.37 8.75
CA LYS A 116 -5.09 -9.35 10.14
C LYS A 116 -4.25 -8.39 10.95
N ALA A 117 -4.78 -7.89 12.07
CA ALA A 117 -4.07 -6.97 12.95
C ALA A 117 -2.73 -7.50 13.51
N SER A 118 -2.52 -8.82 13.54
CA SER A 118 -1.33 -9.46 14.10
C SER A 118 -0.13 -9.54 13.16
N SER A 119 -0.32 -9.34 11.85
CA SER A 119 0.71 -9.69 10.86
C SER A 119 0.61 -8.80 9.62
N LYS A 120 1.76 -8.36 9.11
CA LYS A 120 1.86 -7.55 7.89
C LYS A 120 3.08 -7.93 7.06
N ALA A 121 2.98 -7.76 5.75
CA ALA A 121 4.10 -7.79 4.82
C ALA A 121 4.43 -6.36 4.38
N THR A 122 5.72 -6.04 4.20
CA THR A 122 6.18 -4.70 3.84
C THR A 122 7.07 -4.77 2.60
N TYR A 123 6.89 -3.83 1.67
CA TYR A 123 7.68 -3.69 0.46
C TYR A 123 8.29 -2.30 0.35
N TRP A 124 9.56 -2.25 -0.06
CA TRP A 124 10.29 -1.03 -0.41
C TRP A 124 11.34 -1.34 -1.49
N GLU A 125 11.82 -0.30 -2.17
CA GLU A 125 12.96 -0.36 -3.10
C GLU A 125 14.08 0.54 -2.55
N GLU A 126 15.34 0.10 -2.70
CA GLU A 126 16.55 0.85 -2.32
C GLU A 126 16.99 1.84 -3.41
#